data_AF-A0A3N5UJJ2-F1
#
_entry.id   AF-A0A3N5UJJ2-F1
#
_cell.length_a   1.000
_cell.length_b   1.000
_cell.length_c   1.000
_cell.angle_alpha   90.00
_cell.angle_beta   90.00
_cell.angle_gamma   90.00
#
_symmetry.space_group_name_H-M   'P 1'
#
loop_
_entity.id
_entity.type
_entity.pdbx_description
1 polymer ?
#
loop_
_entity_poly.entity_id
_entity_poly.type
_entity_poly.pdbx_seq_one_letter_code
_entity_poly.pdbx_strand_id
1 'polypeptide(L)'
;MNSEKPSPVIRWLPSLTDVAFLMPLALLFLRMDGAQRMLGDGDTGWHIRTGEWILQNGRVPDKDLFSFTKAGEPWYAWEWLWDVVFAWLHIHFGMAAVVLGSILVLCLTFAILFRLVRNNCPNVLVAFGITFMATAGSTLHWLARPHLFTLLVALLFAGVRERVRDGRWCVAGIPYLALCPAATILWTNLHGGFFVGILLIGAYATGELLRMAFTPDVEEKRQ
;
A
#
# COMPACT_ATOMS: atom_id res chain seq x y z
N MET A 1 29.53 -27.99 4.09
CA MET A 1 28.36 -28.18 4.98
C MET A 1 27.14 -28.40 4.11
N ASN A 2 26.62 -29.63 4.10
CA ASN A 2 25.38 -29.96 3.38
C ASN A 2 24.23 -29.15 3.99
N SER A 3 23.62 -28.27 3.18
CA SER A 3 22.34 -27.67 3.51
C SER A 3 21.30 -28.78 3.47
N GLU A 4 21.00 -29.37 4.63
CA GLU A 4 19.85 -30.26 4.75
C GLU A 4 18.60 -29.50 4.35
N LYS A 5 17.93 -29.97 3.29
CA LYS A 5 16.68 -29.38 2.86
C LYS A 5 15.68 -29.56 4.01
N PRO A 6 14.99 -28.49 4.45
CA PRO A 6 14.07 -28.58 5.57
C PRO A 6 13.00 -29.65 5.29
N SER A 7 12.58 -30.36 6.33
CA SER A 7 11.60 -31.45 6.21
C SER A 7 10.33 -30.95 5.50
N PRO A 8 9.67 -31.79 4.68
CA PRO A 8 8.49 -31.37 3.92
C PRO A 8 7.37 -30.82 4.81
N VAL A 9 7.28 -31.23 6.07
CA VAL A 9 6.30 -30.74 7.06
C VAL A 9 6.55 -29.28 7.43
N ILE A 10 7.80 -28.84 7.54
CA ILE A 10 8.16 -27.45 7.89
C ILE A 10 7.72 -26.46 6.80
N ARG A 11 7.59 -26.93 5.54
CA ARG A 11 7.12 -26.08 4.43
C ARG A 11 5.63 -25.75 4.49
N TRP A 12 4.84 -26.50 5.24
CA TRP A 12 3.41 -26.26 5.43
C TRP A 12 3.10 -25.37 6.62
N LEU A 13 4.08 -25.11 7.49
CA LEU A 13 3.91 -24.16 8.58
C LEU A 13 3.92 -22.73 8.02
N PRO A 14 3.01 -21.87 8.49
CA PRO A 14 2.98 -20.47 8.06
C PRO A 14 4.30 -19.80 8.41
N SER A 15 4.88 -19.12 7.43
CA SER A 15 6.02 -18.24 7.66
C SER A 15 5.62 -17.05 8.51
N LEU A 16 6.58 -16.37 9.11
CA LEU A 16 6.31 -15.13 9.84
C LEU A 16 5.75 -14.02 8.94
N THR A 17 6.03 -14.08 7.63
CA THR A 17 5.37 -13.19 6.67
C THR A 17 3.89 -13.53 6.56
N ASP A 18 3.51 -14.82 6.57
CA ASP A 18 2.11 -15.24 6.50
C ASP A 18 1.36 -14.80 7.77
N VAL A 19 2.02 -14.85 8.93
CA VAL A 19 1.49 -14.28 10.17
C VAL A 19 1.29 -12.77 10.05
N ALA A 20 2.27 -12.04 9.51
CA ALA A 20 2.14 -10.59 9.29
C ALA A 20 1.06 -10.24 8.25
N PHE A 21 0.88 -11.09 7.22
CA PHE A 21 -0.17 -10.97 6.22
C PHE A 21 -1.57 -11.17 6.83
N LEU A 22 -1.74 -12.17 7.69
CA LEU A 22 -3.03 -12.46 8.33
C LEU A 22 -3.33 -11.55 9.53
N MET A 23 -2.34 -10.81 10.04
CA MET A 23 -2.49 -9.95 11.22
C MET A 23 -3.60 -8.90 11.07
N PRO A 24 -3.72 -8.13 9.96
CA PRO A 24 -4.79 -7.14 9.83
C PRO A 24 -6.18 -7.79 9.81
N LEU A 25 -6.32 -8.90 9.09
CA LEU A 25 -7.55 -9.70 9.07
C LEU A 25 -7.93 -10.16 10.48
N ALA A 26 -6.98 -10.73 11.23
CA ALA A 26 -7.21 -11.19 12.59
C ALA A 26 -7.60 -10.04 13.52
N LEU A 27 -6.91 -8.90 13.47
CA LEU A 27 -7.27 -7.73 14.29
C LEU A 27 -8.67 -7.22 13.95
N LEU A 28 -8.99 -7.11 12.67
CA LEU A 28 -10.28 -6.60 12.23
C LEU A 28 -11.44 -7.48 12.75
N PHE A 29 -11.37 -8.80 12.52
CA PHE A 29 -12.47 -9.70 12.84
C PHE A 29 -12.51 -10.14 14.31
N LEU A 30 -11.38 -10.13 15.03
CA LEU A 30 -11.36 -10.54 16.44
C LEU A 30 -11.52 -9.36 17.41
N ARG A 31 -11.27 -8.11 16.97
CA ARG A 31 -11.22 -6.94 17.88
C ARG A 31 -11.98 -5.71 17.40
N MET A 32 -12.42 -5.65 16.14
CA MET A 32 -12.93 -4.42 15.54
C MET A 32 -14.19 -4.63 14.69
N ASP A 33 -15.10 -5.50 15.12
CA ASP A 33 -16.42 -5.72 14.45
C ASP A 33 -16.34 -6.10 12.96
N GLY A 34 -15.18 -6.56 12.48
CA GLY A 34 -15.00 -7.09 11.14
C GLY A 34 -15.37 -6.09 10.03
N ALA A 35 -16.28 -6.53 9.15
CA ALA A 35 -16.73 -5.75 7.99
C ALA A 35 -17.44 -4.44 8.37
N GLN A 36 -18.10 -4.37 9.53
CA GLN A 36 -18.80 -3.14 9.95
C GLN A 36 -17.82 -1.98 10.14
N ARG A 37 -16.63 -2.26 10.67
CA ARG A 37 -15.58 -1.25 10.82
C ARG A 37 -15.07 -0.76 9.46
N MET A 38 -14.89 -1.66 8.49
CA MET A 38 -14.49 -1.29 7.12
C MET A 38 -15.52 -0.39 6.43
N LEU A 39 -16.80 -0.57 6.75
CA LEU A 39 -17.93 0.17 6.19
C LEU A 39 -18.46 1.24 7.16
N GLY A 40 -17.61 1.70 8.08
CA GLY A 40 -17.99 2.61 9.15
C GLY A 40 -18.30 4.05 8.72
N ASP A 41 -18.30 4.32 7.41
CA ASP A 41 -18.63 5.62 6.83
C ASP A 41 -19.44 5.51 5.53
N GLY A 42 -19.92 6.66 5.04
CA GLY A 42 -20.71 6.74 3.81
C GLY A 42 -19.90 6.78 2.51
N ASP A 43 -18.57 6.96 2.58
CA ASP A 43 -17.74 7.20 1.40
C ASP A 43 -17.66 5.95 0.51
N THR A 44 -17.67 4.75 1.11
CA THR A 44 -17.70 3.49 0.34
C THR A 44 -18.88 3.47 -0.65
N GLY A 45 -20.05 3.95 -0.22
CA GLY A 45 -21.23 4.05 -1.07
C GLY A 45 -21.04 5.07 -2.20
N TRP A 46 -20.40 6.21 -1.91
CA TRP A 46 -20.06 7.22 -2.91
C TRP A 46 -19.16 6.65 -4.01
N HIS A 47 -18.10 5.93 -3.63
CA HIS A 47 -17.17 5.29 -4.58
C HIS A 47 -17.87 4.28 -5.49
N ILE A 48 -18.70 3.42 -4.90
CA ILE A 48 -19.48 2.43 -5.66
C ILE A 48 -20.42 3.12 -6.65
N ARG A 49 -21.20 4.11 -6.20
CA ARG A 49 -22.16 4.82 -7.07
C ARG A 49 -21.48 5.62 -8.17
N THR A 50 -20.36 6.26 -7.86
CA THR A 50 -19.56 6.97 -8.87
C THR A 50 -19.05 5.99 -9.92
N GLY A 51 -18.49 4.86 -9.50
CA GLY A 51 -17.96 3.86 -10.42
C GLY A 51 -19.04 3.21 -11.28
N GLU A 52 -20.21 2.91 -10.71
CA GLU A 52 -21.37 2.40 -11.45
C GLU A 52 -21.77 3.39 -12.54
N TRP A 53 -21.79 4.69 -12.22
CA TRP A 53 -22.08 5.74 -13.18
C TRP A 53 -20.99 5.84 -14.28
N ILE A 54 -19.71 5.76 -13.93
CA ILE A 54 -18.60 5.76 -14.91
C ILE A 54 -18.73 4.59 -15.87
N LEU A 55 -18.98 3.38 -15.35
CA LEU A 55 -19.14 2.17 -16.15
C LEU A 55 -20.33 2.27 -17.12
N GLN A 56 -21.43 2.90 -16.68
CA GLN A 56 -22.64 3.08 -17.51
C GLN A 56 -22.47 4.17 -18.58
N ASN A 57 -21.74 5.25 -18.29
CA ASN A 57 -21.64 6.42 -19.17
C ASN A 57 -20.37 6.45 -20.01
N GLY A 58 -19.38 5.60 -19.70
CA GLY A 58 -18.10 5.53 -20.42
C GLY A 58 -17.23 6.78 -20.26
N ARG A 59 -17.48 7.61 -19.23
CA ARG A 59 -16.73 8.83 -18.96
C ARG A 59 -16.60 9.09 -17.47
N VAL A 60 -15.56 9.84 -17.08
CA VAL A 60 -15.38 10.33 -15.71
C VAL A 60 -16.27 11.57 -15.49
N PRO A 61 -17.01 11.65 -14.36
CA PRO A 61 -17.86 12.80 -14.07
C PRO A 61 -17.03 14.04 -13.80
N ASP A 62 -17.44 15.14 -14.43
CA ASP A 62 -16.91 16.50 -14.31
C ASP A 62 -17.79 17.40 -13.43
N LYS A 63 -18.91 16.85 -12.95
CA LYS A 63 -19.90 17.51 -12.11
C LYS A 63 -20.30 16.63 -10.95
N ASP A 64 -20.66 17.26 -9.83
CA ASP A 64 -21.13 16.56 -8.64
C ASP A 64 -22.52 15.95 -8.89
N LEU A 65 -22.59 14.63 -8.79
CA LEU A 65 -23.80 13.85 -9.08
C LEU A 65 -24.68 13.60 -7.86
N PHE A 66 -24.09 13.59 -6.66
CA PHE A 66 -24.70 13.00 -5.46
C PHE A 66 -24.84 13.99 -4.31
N SER A 67 -24.14 15.12 -4.34
CA SER A 67 -24.23 16.14 -3.30
C SER A 67 -25.59 16.82 -3.28
N PHE A 68 -26.20 16.88 -2.10
CA PHE A 68 -27.45 17.60 -1.88
C PHE A 68 -27.30 19.12 -2.06
N THR A 69 -26.17 19.70 -1.65
CA THR A 69 -25.96 21.16 -1.63
C THR A 69 -25.19 21.70 -2.83
N LYS A 70 -24.54 20.82 -3.61
CA LYS A 70 -23.70 21.20 -4.76
C LYS A 70 -24.00 20.39 -6.03
N ALA A 71 -25.22 19.85 -6.15
CA ALA A 71 -25.62 19.09 -7.33
C ALA A 71 -25.35 19.89 -8.63
N GLY A 72 -24.58 19.30 -9.55
CA GLY A 72 -24.26 19.90 -10.84
C GLY A 72 -23.09 20.89 -10.84
N GLU A 73 -22.52 21.22 -9.68
CA GLU A 73 -21.30 22.03 -9.58
C GLU A 73 -20.07 21.26 -10.09
N PRO A 74 -18.99 21.95 -10.52
CA PRO A 74 -17.76 21.29 -10.94
C PRO A 74 -17.20 20.36 -9.86
N TRP A 75 -16.91 19.13 -10.26
CA TRP A 75 -16.32 18.12 -9.39
C TRP A 75 -15.13 17.44 -10.07
N TYR A 76 -14.12 17.11 -9.27
CA TYR A 76 -12.92 16.44 -9.72
C TYR A 76 -12.89 15.04 -9.11
N ALA A 77 -13.14 14.03 -9.94
CA ALA A 77 -13.06 12.62 -9.54
C ALA A 77 -11.59 12.17 -9.49
N TRP A 78 -10.86 12.60 -8.46
CA TRP A 78 -9.45 12.26 -8.24
C TRP A 78 -9.19 10.75 -8.12
N GLU A 79 -10.23 9.98 -7.82
CA GLU A 79 -10.17 8.57 -7.43
C GLU A 79 -11.01 7.70 -8.38
N TRP A 80 -11.27 8.19 -9.59
CA TRP A 80 -12.17 7.56 -10.55
C TRP A 80 -11.81 6.11 -10.88
N LEU A 81 -10.52 5.75 -10.90
CA LEU A 81 -10.11 4.38 -11.19
C LEU A 81 -10.43 3.46 -10.00
N TRP A 82 -10.33 3.99 -8.77
CA TRP A 82 -10.75 3.26 -7.58
C TRP A 82 -12.26 3.05 -7.59
N ASP A 83 -13.02 4.09 -7.93
CA ASP A 83 -14.47 4.03 -8.08
C ASP A 83 -14.87 2.92 -9.05
N VAL A 84 -14.24 2.86 -10.24
CA VAL A 84 -14.46 1.82 -11.25
C VAL A 84 -14.17 0.42 -10.70
N VAL A 85 -13.06 0.22 -9.99
CA VAL A 85 -12.70 -1.08 -9.39
C VAL A 85 -13.73 -1.49 -8.34
N PHE A 86 -14.14 -0.57 -7.47
CA PHE A 86 -15.13 -0.82 -6.42
C PHE A 86 -16.51 -1.15 -6.99
N ALA A 87 -16.96 -0.39 -8.00
CA ALA A 87 -18.20 -0.67 -8.69
C ALA A 87 -18.17 -2.03 -9.40
N TRP A 88 -17.06 -2.36 -10.08
CA TRP A 88 -16.91 -3.66 -10.73
C TRP A 88 -16.99 -4.82 -9.71
N LEU A 89 -16.27 -4.71 -8.59
CA LEU A 89 -16.35 -5.71 -7.51
C LEU A 89 -17.77 -5.82 -6.95
N HIS A 90 -18.43 -4.69 -6.72
CA HIS A 90 -19.78 -4.63 -6.19
C HIS A 90 -20.81 -5.26 -7.14
N ILE A 91 -20.78 -4.92 -8.43
CA ILE A 91 -21.71 -5.44 -9.44
C ILE A 91 -21.60 -6.96 -9.58
N HIS A 92 -20.38 -7.50 -9.60
CA HIS A 92 -20.17 -8.92 -9.88
C HIS A 92 -20.19 -9.82 -8.64
N PHE A 93 -19.85 -9.30 -7.46
CA PHE A 93 -19.64 -10.11 -6.26
C PHE A 93 -20.21 -9.48 -4.97
N GLY A 94 -20.85 -8.33 -5.07
CA GLY A 94 -21.49 -7.63 -3.96
C GLY A 94 -20.52 -6.98 -2.98
N MET A 95 -21.07 -6.47 -1.88
CA MET A 95 -20.31 -5.74 -0.85
C MET A 95 -19.21 -6.58 -0.18
N ALA A 96 -19.38 -7.90 -0.10
CA ALA A 96 -18.36 -8.78 0.46
C ALA A 96 -17.04 -8.65 -0.30
N ALA A 97 -17.06 -8.55 -1.63
CA ALA A 97 -15.84 -8.44 -2.43
C ALA A 97 -15.15 -7.09 -2.28
N VAL A 98 -15.91 -6.00 -2.10
CA VAL A 98 -15.36 -4.67 -1.81
C VAL A 98 -14.59 -4.68 -0.48
N VAL A 99 -15.18 -5.27 0.55
CA VAL A 99 -14.56 -5.42 1.87
C VAL A 99 -13.34 -6.34 1.80
N LEU A 100 -13.47 -7.51 1.19
CA LEU A 100 -12.37 -8.47 1.06
C LEU A 100 -11.21 -7.91 0.22
N GLY A 101 -11.51 -7.18 -0.86
CA GLY A 101 -10.50 -6.49 -1.66
C GLY A 101 -9.73 -5.44 -0.86
N SER A 102 -10.43 -4.65 -0.06
CA SER A 102 -9.82 -3.66 0.85
C SER A 102 -8.93 -4.32 1.91
N ILE A 103 -9.40 -5.41 2.50
CA ILE A 103 -8.64 -6.19 3.47
C ILE A 103 -7.41 -6.83 2.82
N LEU A 104 -7.53 -7.33 1.60
CA LEU A 104 -6.39 -7.88 0.87
C LEU A 104 -5.29 -6.83 0.67
N VAL A 105 -5.65 -5.59 0.32
CA VAL A 105 -4.69 -4.48 0.21
C VAL A 105 -4.00 -4.23 1.56
N LEU A 106 -4.72 -4.23 2.68
CA LEU A 106 -4.15 -4.12 4.03
C LEU A 106 -3.20 -5.28 4.35
N CYS A 107 -3.62 -6.52 4.12
CA CYS A 107 -2.82 -7.71 4.37
C CYS A 107 -1.51 -7.69 3.56
N LEU A 108 -1.57 -7.31 2.28
CA LEU A 108 -0.39 -7.14 1.43
C LEU A 108 0.53 -6.03 1.96
N THR A 109 -0.05 -4.89 2.38
CA THR A 109 0.68 -3.76 2.95
C THR A 109 1.52 -4.20 4.15
N PHE A 110 0.91 -4.89 5.12
CA PHE A 110 1.62 -5.30 6.35
C PHE A 110 2.56 -6.49 6.14
N ALA A 111 2.29 -7.37 5.17
CA ALA A 111 3.25 -8.38 4.75
C ALA A 111 4.52 -7.77 4.14
N ILE A 112 4.36 -6.75 3.29
CA ILE A 112 5.48 -6.01 2.71
C ILE A 112 6.23 -5.24 3.81
N LEU A 113 5.51 -4.53 4.69
CA LEU A 113 6.13 -3.83 5.82
C LEU A 113 7.00 -4.78 6.65
N PHE A 114 6.45 -5.93 7.04
CA PHE A 114 7.20 -6.92 7.82
C PHE A 114 8.48 -7.36 7.10
N ARG A 115 8.42 -7.62 5.80
CA ARG A 115 9.61 -7.99 5.01
C ARG A 115 10.66 -6.89 4.99
N LEU A 116 10.26 -5.62 4.81
CA LEU A 116 11.18 -4.49 4.83
C LEU A 116 11.84 -4.34 6.20
N VAL A 117 11.05 -4.37 7.28
CA VAL A 117 11.58 -4.28 8.65
C VAL A 117 12.49 -5.47 8.94
N ARG A 118 12.11 -6.69 8.55
CA ARG A 118 12.90 -7.91 8.77
C ARG A 118 14.23 -7.88 8.04
N ASN A 119 14.29 -7.31 6.84
CA ASN A 119 15.54 -7.20 6.07
C ASN A 119 16.54 -6.23 6.72
N ASN A 120 16.08 -5.24 7.47
CA ASN A 120 16.94 -4.26 8.13
C ASN A 120 17.12 -4.53 9.64
N CYS A 121 16.36 -5.46 10.23
CA CYS A 121 16.41 -5.79 11.65
C CYS A 121 16.77 -7.26 11.87
N PRO A 122 17.95 -7.56 12.45
CA PRO A 122 18.36 -8.94 12.75
C PRO A 122 17.46 -9.64 13.77
N ASN A 123 16.85 -8.90 14.71
CA ASN A 123 15.97 -9.47 15.73
C ASN A 123 14.53 -9.57 15.22
N VAL A 124 14.05 -10.81 15.12
CA VAL A 124 12.72 -11.11 14.57
C VAL A 124 11.57 -10.62 15.46
N LEU A 125 11.74 -10.64 16.78
CA LEU A 125 10.72 -10.18 17.73
C LEU A 125 10.56 -8.66 17.65
N VAL A 126 11.66 -7.93 17.48
CA VAL A 126 11.64 -6.48 17.26
C VAL A 126 10.97 -6.15 15.93
N ALA A 127 11.32 -6.87 14.86
CA ALA A 127 10.69 -6.66 13.55
C ALA A 127 9.17 -6.89 13.60
N PHE A 128 8.74 -7.95 14.29
CA PHE A 128 7.33 -8.24 14.48
C PHE A 128 6.65 -7.20 15.38
N GLY A 129 7.29 -6.77 16.47
CA GLY A 129 6.77 -5.73 17.37
C GLY A 129 6.56 -4.40 16.66
N ILE A 130 7.54 -3.95 15.85
CA ILE A 130 7.41 -2.73 15.03
C ILE A 130 6.24 -2.86 14.04
N THR A 131 6.17 -4.00 13.35
CA THR A 131 5.09 -4.26 12.40
C THR A 131 3.73 -4.24 13.10
N PHE A 132 3.61 -4.90 14.26
CA PHE A 132 2.38 -4.93 15.06
C PHE A 132 1.98 -3.53 15.52
N MET A 133 2.92 -2.72 16.01
CA MET A 133 2.66 -1.32 16.41
C MET A 133 2.19 -0.47 15.23
N ALA A 134 2.81 -0.63 14.06
CA ALA A 134 2.39 0.06 12.84
C ALA A 134 0.97 -0.39 12.40
N THR A 135 0.70 -1.69 12.43
CA THR A 135 -0.63 -2.25 12.17
C THR A 135 -1.66 -1.65 13.11
N ALA A 136 -1.44 -1.75 14.43
CA ALA A 136 -2.35 -1.25 15.45
C ALA A 136 -2.56 0.27 15.34
N GLY A 137 -1.50 1.05 15.14
CA GLY A 137 -1.59 2.51 14.97
C GLY A 137 -2.35 2.95 13.72
N SER A 138 -2.33 2.14 12.66
CA SER A 138 -3.03 2.45 11.41
C SER A 138 -4.54 2.15 11.42
N THR A 139 -5.04 1.43 12.44
CA THR A 139 -6.43 0.95 12.51
C THR A 139 -7.49 2.06 12.47
N LEU A 140 -7.13 3.29 12.83
CA LEU A 140 -8.00 4.46 12.71
C LEU A 140 -8.38 4.76 11.25
N HIS A 141 -7.50 4.39 10.31
CA HIS A 141 -7.68 4.58 8.87
C HIS A 141 -8.21 3.33 8.16
N TRP A 142 -8.62 2.30 8.88
CA TRP A 142 -9.10 1.06 8.28
C TRP A 142 -10.57 1.21 7.86
N LEU A 143 -10.76 1.79 6.69
CA LEU A 143 -12.04 2.01 6.01
C LEU A 143 -11.87 1.55 4.55
N ALA A 144 -12.94 1.07 3.91
CA ALA A 144 -12.94 0.64 2.51
C ALA A 144 -12.85 1.86 1.58
N ARG A 145 -11.66 2.47 1.55
CA ARG A 145 -11.36 3.74 0.90
C ARG A 145 -10.04 3.67 0.12
N PRO A 146 -9.86 4.53 -0.88
CA PRO A 146 -8.68 4.52 -1.75
C PRO A 146 -7.35 4.77 -1.04
N HIS A 147 -7.34 5.44 0.12
CA HIS A 147 -6.10 5.72 0.84
C HIS A 147 -5.38 4.45 1.32
N LEU A 148 -6.06 3.30 1.41
CA LEU A 148 -5.40 2.01 1.67
C LEU A 148 -4.34 1.67 0.61
N PHE A 149 -4.62 2.04 -0.65
CA PHE A 149 -3.68 1.85 -1.74
C PHE A 149 -2.44 2.74 -1.60
N THR A 150 -2.58 3.94 -1.02
CA THR A 150 -1.46 4.84 -0.73
C THR A 150 -0.48 4.21 0.25
N LEU A 151 -0.97 3.54 1.30
CA LEU A 151 -0.10 2.82 2.23
C LEU A 151 0.69 1.72 1.51
N LEU A 152 0.01 0.94 0.66
CA LEU A 152 0.64 -0.12 -0.12
C LEU A 152 1.74 0.42 -1.04
N VAL A 153 1.44 1.42 -1.86
CA VAL A 153 2.39 1.95 -2.84
C VAL A 153 3.56 2.67 -2.15
N ALA A 154 3.32 3.37 -1.05
CA ALA A 154 4.39 3.97 -0.24
C ALA A 154 5.43 2.91 0.22
N LEU A 155 4.96 1.74 0.66
CA LEU A 155 5.85 0.64 1.03
C LEU A 155 6.53 -0.02 -0.18
N LEU A 156 5.86 -0.10 -1.33
CA LEU A 156 6.51 -0.55 -2.56
C LEU A 156 7.65 0.38 -2.97
N PHE A 157 7.46 1.70 -2.84
CA PHE A 157 8.52 2.69 -3.09
C PHE A 157 9.70 2.53 -2.12
N ALA A 158 9.41 2.36 -0.83
CA ALA A 158 10.45 2.06 0.16
C ALA A 158 11.20 0.76 -0.19
N GLY A 159 10.48 -0.28 -0.62
CA GLY A 159 11.07 -1.54 -1.06
C GLY A 159 11.95 -1.43 -2.30
N VAL A 160 11.54 -0.64 -3.30
CA VAL A 160 12.37 -0.33 -4.46
C VAL A 160 13.69 0.29 -4.03
N ARG A 161 13.65 1.27 -3.12
CA ARG A 161 14.85 1.92 -2.60
C ARG A 161 15.78 0.95 -1.89
N GLU A 162 15.27 0.01 -1.10
CA GLU A 162 16.09 -1.05 -0.51
C GLU A 162 16.74 -1.95 -1.55
N ARG A 163 15.99 -2.35 -2.60
CA ARG A 163 16.53 -3.18 -3.68
C ARG A 163 17.68 -2.48 -4.40
N VAL A 164 17.50 -1.20 -4.72
CA VAL A 164 18.52 -0.37 -5.37
C VAL A 164 19.76 -0.23 -4.47
N ARG A 165 19.58 -0.01 -3.16
CA ARG A 165 20.68 0.03 -2.19
C ARG A 165 21.49 -1.28 -2.16
N ASP A 166 20.82 -2.42 -2.30
CA ASP A 166 21.47 -3.74 -2.37
C ASP A 166 22.11 -4.06 -3.74
N GLY A 167 22.23 -3.07 -4.63
CA GLY A 167 22.79 -3.23 -5.98
C GLY A 167 21.86 -3.94 -6.97
N ARG A 168 20.57 -4.10 -6.63
CA ARG A 168 19.56 -4.69 -7.52
C ARG A 168 18.78 -3.59 -8.22
N TRP A 169 19.13 -3.34 -9.47
CA TRP A 169 18.60 -2.21 -10.25
C TRP A 169 17.38 -2.57 -11.10
N CYS A 170 17.14 -3.86 -11.35
CA CYS A 170 16.05 -4.33 -12.18
C CYS A 170 15.26 -5.50 -11.55
N VAL A 171 14.02 -5.65 -12.01
CA VAL A 171 13.17 -6.81 -11.77
C VAL A 171 12.66 -7.31 -13.13
N ALA A 172 12.85 -8.60 -13.42
CA ALA A 172 12.49 -9.20 -14.71
C ALA A 172 13.01 -8.42 -15.93
N GLY A 173 14.21 -7.82 -15.83
CA GLY A 173 14.82 -7.02 -16.90
C GLY A 173 14.36 -5.56 -16.97
N ILE A 174 13.39 -5.13 -16.17
CA ILE A 174 12.89 -3.76 -16.13
C ILE A 174 13.56 -2.99 -14.98
N PRO A 175 14.15 -1.81 -15.22
CA PRO A 175 14.73 -1.00 -14.14
C PRO A 175 13.67 -0.56 -13.14
N TYR A 176 13.96 -0.65 -11.84
CA TYR A 176 13.01 -0.18 -10.82
C TYR A 176 12.68 1.31 -10.96
N LEU A 177 13.65 2.12 -11.40
CA LEU A 177 13.43 3.54 -11.68
C LEU A 177 12.42 3.79 -12.80
N ALA A 178 12.22 2.85 -13.73
CA ALA A 178 11.18 2.93 -14.75
C ALA A 178 9.80 2.49 -14.22
N LEU A 179 9.77 1.63 -13.19
CA LEU A 179 8.53 1.20 -12.54
C LEU A 179 7.93 2.29 -11.66
N CYS A 180 8.74 3.14 -11.02
CA CYS A 180 8.24 4.21 -10.15
C CYS A 180 7.29 5.18 -10.88
N PRO A 181 7.63 5.76 -12.05
CA PRO A 181 6.70 6.59 -12.81
C PRO A 181 5.42 5.87 -13.22
N ALA A 182 5.52 4.61 -13.67
CA ALA A 182 4.34 3.81 -14.04
C ALA A 182 3.42 3.58 -12.83
N ALA A 183 4.00 3.27 -11.67
CA ALA A 183 3.28 3.13 -10.41
C ALA A 183 2.65 4.47 -9.96
N THR A 184 3.35 5.59 -10.15
CA THR A 184 2.80 6.94 -9.86
C THR A 184 1.62 7.26 -10.77
N ILE A 185 1.69 6.97 -12.07
CA ILE A 185 0.57 7.17 -13.00
C ILE A 185 -0.65 6.38 -12.50
N LEU A 186 -0.48 5.10 -12.18
CA LEU A 186 -1.56 4.29 -11.63
C LEU A 186 -2.10 4.88 -10.31
N TRP A 187 -1.21 5.28 -9.41
CA TRP A 187 -1.55 5.82 -8.10
C TRP A 187 -2.35 7.13 -8.20
N THR A 188 -1.95 8.05 -9.07
CA THR A 188 -2.64 9.34 -9.26
C THR A 188 -4.10 9.20 -9.73
N ASN A 189 -4.45 8.05 -10.32
CA ASN A 189 -5.83 7.76 -10.73
C ASN A 189 -6.62 7.00 -9.66
N LEU A 190 -5.94 6.38 -8.68
CA LEU A 190 -6.56 5.61 -7.60
C LEU A 190 -6.76 6.45 -6.33
N HIS A 191 -5.82 7.32 -5.98
CA HIS A 191 -5.89 8.13 -4.76
C HIS A 191 -5.06 9.42 -4.88
N GLY A 192 -5.57 10.53 -4.38
CA GLY A 192 -4.88 11.83 -4.37
C GLY A 192 -3.60 11.89 -3.52
N GLY A 193 -3.33 10.86 -2.72
CA GLY A 193 -2.15 10.73 -1.85
C GLY A 193 -0.82 10.47 -2.58
N PHE A 194 -0.76 10.55 -3.90
CA PHE A 194 0.45 10.32 -4.69
C PHE A 194 1.62 11.24 -4.29
N PHE A 195 1.34 12.44 -3.76
CA PHE A 195 2.36 13.37 -3.30
C PHE A 195 3.22 12.78 -2.16
N VAL A 196 2.71 11.78 -1.42
CA VAL A 196 3.48 11.01 -0.44
C VAL A 196 4.69 10.35 -1.10
N GLY A 197 4.55 9.84 -2.33
CA GLY A 197 5.67 9.29 -3.10
C GLY A 197 6.76 10.34 -3.38
N ILE A 198 6.35 11.57 -3.72
CA ILE A 198 7.27 12.70 -3.93
C ILE A 198 8.01 13.04 -2.64
N LEU A 199 7.28 13.13 -1.51
CA LEU A 199 7.86 13.39 -0.20
C LEU A 199 8.84 12.30 0.22
N LEU A 200 8.53 11.02 -0.03
CA LEU A 200 9.44 9.91 0.27
C LEU A 200 10.73 9.98 -0.54
N ILE A 201 10.64 10.21 -1.85
CA ILE A 201 11.81 10.37 -2.71
C ILE A 201 12.64 11.57 -2.26
N GLY A 202 11.99 12.71 -1.97
CA GLY A 202 12.66 13.92 -1.48
C GLY A 202 13.36 13.70 -0.14
N ALA A 203 12.73 13.00 0.80
CA ALA A 203 13.32 12.65 2.08
C ALA A 203 14.54 11.74 1.92
N TYR A 204 14.47 10.74 1.03
CA TYR A 204 15.62 9.88 0.75
C TYR A 204 16.76 10.63 0.06
N ALA A 205 16.47 11.48 -0.93
CA ALA A 205 17.47 12.29 -1.61
C ALA A 205 18.16 13.25 -0.63
N THR A 206 17.38 13.91 0.23
CA THR A 206 17.92 14.80 1.27
C THR A 206 18.81 14.03 2.24
N GLY A 207 18.37 12.84 2.70
CA GLY A 207 19.17 12.00 3.57
C GLY A 207 20.51 11.59 2.97
N GLU A 208 20.53 11.26 1.67
CA GLU A 208 21.76 10.89 0.97
C GLU A 208 22.68 12.10 0.74
N LEU A 209 22.13 13.27 0.38
CA LEU A 209 22.90 14.51 0.26
C LEU A 209 23.53 14.95 1.58
N LEU A 210 22.78 14.86 2.69
CA LEU A 210 23.31 15.13 4.03
C LEU A 210 24.42 14.13 4.37
N ARG A 211 24.24 12.84 4.06
CA ARG A 211 25.29 11.86 4.24
C ARG A 211 26.54 12.23 3.45
N MET A 212 26.43 12.59 2.18
CA MET A 212 27.57 13.03 1.36
C MET A 212 28.25 14.28 1.95
N ALA A 213 27.48 15.24 2.47
CA ALA A 213 28.02 16.47 3.04
C ALA A 213 28.72 16.28 4.40
N PHE A 214 28.28 15.29 5.20
CA PHE A 214 28.81 15.04 6.55
C PHE A 214 29.72 13.81 6.66
N THR A 215 29.91 13.03 5.60
CA THR A 215 30.92 11.96 5.60
C THR A 215 32.26 12.59 5.24
N PRO A 216 33.26 12.59 6.13
CA PRO A 216 34.59 13.10 5.79
C PRO A 216 35.17 12.25 4.65
N ASP A 217 35.88 12.88 3.71
CA ASP A 217 36.76 12.19 2.76
C ASP A 217 37.82 11.40 3.55
N VAL A 218 37.55 10.13 3.85
CA VAL A 218 38.50 9.22 4.49
C VAL A 218 39.45 8.59 3.46
N GLU A 219 39.21 8.80 2.16
CA GLU A 219 39.98 8.14 1.10
C GLU A 219 41.21 8.92 0.59
N GLU A 220 41.45 10.17 1.01
CA GLU A 220 42.62 10.95 0.55
C GLU A 220 43.89 10.82 1.43
N LYS A 221 43.88 10.00 2.49
CA LYS A 221 45.06 9.78 3.37
C LYS A 221 45.63 8.35 3.34
N ARG A 222 45.54 7.67 2.20
CA ARG A 222 46.32 6.45 1.90
C ARG A 222 47.00 6.57 0.54
N GLN A 223 47.91 7.54 0.42
CA GLN A 223 49.04 7.50 -0.50
C GLN A 223 50.30 7.87 0.27
#